data_AF-A0A9E9C3J8-F1
#
_entry.id   AF-A0A9E9C3J8-F1
#
_cell.length_a   1.000
_cell.length_b   1.000
_cell.length_c   1.000
_cell.angle_alpha   90.00
_cell.angle_beta   90.00
_cell.angle_gamma   90.00
#
_symmetry.space_group_name_H-M   'P 1'
#
loop_
_entity.id
_entity.type
_entity.pdbx_description
1 polymer ?
#
loop_
_entity_poly.entity_id
_entity_poly.type
_entity_poly.pdbx_seq_one_letter_code
_entity_poly.pdbx_strand_id
1 'polypeptide(L)' 'MALEYPEHPWRITRNGKICAFAKTRTEADRIIRQLQKIYRQAEFKATYQGKNVAHCGDGGRPLD' A
#
# COMPACT_ATOMS: atom_id res chain seq x y z
N MET A 1 -6.67 -11.62 20.34
CA MET A 1 -5.52 -10.69 20.36
C MET A 1 -5.14 -10.43 18.91
N ALA A 2 -5.41 -9.22 18.41
CA ALA A 2 -5.06 -8.85 17.05
C ALA A 2 -3.53 -8.71 16.99
N LEU A 3 -2.89 -9.33 15.99
CA LEU A 3 -1.48 -9.15 15.72
C LEU A 3 -1.29 -7.71 15.24
N GLU A 4 -1.08 -6.80 16.18
CA GLU A 4 -0.49 -5.50 15.91
C GLU A 4 0.93 -5.80 15.43
N TYR A 5 1.19 -5.56 14.15
CA TYR A 5 2.53 -5.58 13.58
C TYR A 5 3.08 -4.14 13.65
N PRO A 6 3.66 -3.70 14.79
CA PRO A 6 4.24 -2.36 14.92
C PRO A 6 5.40 -2.11 13.94
N GLU A 7 5.92 -3.15 13.29
CA GLU A 7 7.04 -3.06 12.36
C GLU A 7 6.65 -2.74 10.91
N HIS A 8 5.38 -2.96 10.52
CA HIS A 8 4.93 -2.77 9.14
C HIS A 8 3.71 -1.86 9.08
N PRO A 9 3.90 -0.53 9.21
CA PRO A 9 2.78 0.38 9.26
C PRO A 9 2.07 0.51 7.90
N TRP A 10 2.66 0.02 6.80
CA TRP A 10 2.02 0.02 5.48
C TRP A 10 1.41 -1.34 5.16
N ARG A 11 0.14 -1.33 4.77
CA ARG A 11 -0.63 -2.51 4.38
C ARG A 11 -1.16 -2.32 2.96
N ILE A 12 -0.76 -3.22 2.07
CA ILE A 12 -1.18 -3.23 0.67
C ILE A 12 -2.35 -4.21 0.52
N THR A 13 -3.46 -3.71 -0.02
CA THR A 13 -4.68 -4.47 -0.25
C THR A 13 -5.03 -4.52 -1.74
N ARG A 14 -5.56 -5.65 -2.18
CA ARG A 14 -6.11 -5.87 -3.53
C ARG A 14 -7.54 -6.37 -3.38
N ASN A 15 -8.52 -5.68 -3.96
CA ASN A 15 -9.95 -6.02 -3.84
C ASN A 15 -10.39 -6.28 -2.38
N GLY A 16 -9.91 -5.46 -1.43
CA GLY A 16 -10.23 -5.59 -0.01
C GLY A 16 -9.46 -6.68 0.76
N LYS A 17 -8.68 -7.53 0.08
CA LYS A 17 -7.83 -8.54 0.73
C LYS A 17 -6.41 -8.01 0.92
N ILE A 18 -5.79 -8.31 2.06
CA ILE A 18 -4.38 -7.99 2.29
C ILE A 18 -3.52 -8.85 1.39
N CYS A 19 -2.60 -8.25 0.66
CA CYS A 19 -1.66 -8.97 -0.19
C CYS A 19 -0.22 -8.81 0.25
N ALA A 20 0.13 -7.68 0.86
CA ALA A 20 1.49 -7.45 1.34
C ALA A 20 1.51 -6.42 2.47
N PHE A 21 2.60 -6.42 3.22
CA PHE A 21 2.91 -5.44 4.24
C PHE A 21 4.26 -4.80 3.90
N ALA A 22 4.45 -3.55 4.29
CA ALA A 22 5.67 -2.80 4.06
C ALA A 22 6.05 -1.98 5.30
N LYS A 23 7.35 -1.82 5.50
CA LYS A 23 7.89 -0.98 6.58
C LYS A 23 7.84 0.50 6.20
N THR A 24 8.06 0.81 4.92
CA THR A 24 8.16 2.20 4.41
C THR A 24 7.23 2.45 3.22
N ARG A 25 6.95 3.73 2.94
CA ARG A 25 6.18 4.16 1.77
C ARG A 25 6.82 3.68 0.47
N THR A 26 8.13 3.83 0.35
CA THR A 26 8.91 3.45 -0.84
C THR A 26 8.84 1.94 -1.10
N GLU A 27 8.89 1.14 -0.04
CA GLU A 27 8.73 -0.31 -0.14
C GLU A 27 7.31 -0.68 -0.57
N ALA A 28 6.29 -0.03 0.00
CA ALA A 28 4.90 -0.20 -0.43
C ALA A 28 4.70 0.16 -1.91
N ASP A 29 5.29 1.27 -2.37
CA ASP A 29 5.24 1.72 -3.78
C ASP A 29 5.91 0.71 -4.71
N ARG A 30 7.10 0.22 -4.35
CA ARG A 30 7.80 -0.83 -5.11
C ARG A 30 6.96 -2.10 -5.22
N ILE A 31 6.37 -2.54 -4.11
CA ILE A 31 5.49 -3.72 -4.09
C ILE A 31 4.28 -3.49 -5.00
N ILE A 32 3.61 -2.33 -4.91
CA ILE A 32 2.48 -1.99 -5.78
C ILE A 32 2.89 -1.99 -7.24
N ARG A 33 4.00 -1.34 -7.62
CA ARG A 33 4.49 -1.32 -9.00
C ARG A 33 4.82 -2.72 -9.52
N GLN A 34 5.43 -3.57 -8.69
CA GLN A 34 5.70 -4.96 -9.07
C GLN A 34 4.40 -5.76 -9.24
N LEU A 35 3.44 -5.59 -8.34
CA LEU A 35 2.15 -6.25 -8.41
C LEU A 35 1.32 -5.76 -9.61
N GLN A 36 1.38 -4.48 -9.97
CA GLN A 36 0.75 -3.93 -11.17
C GLN A 36 1.35 -4.48 -12.47
N LYS A 37 2.66 -4.78 -12.49
CA LYS A 37 3.28 -5.43 -13.66
C LYS A 37 2.72 -6.84 -13.90
N ILE A 38 2.42 -7.57 -12.82
CA ILE A 38 1.85 -8.93 -12.88
C ILE A 38 0.33 -8.86 -13.12
N TYR A 39 -0.35 -7.95 -12.43
CA TYR A 39 -1.79 -7.80 -12.44
C TYR A 39 -2.18 -6.42 -12.97
N ARG A 40 -2.05 -6.21 -14.28
CA ARG A 40 -2.32 -4.93 -14.96
C ARG A 40 -3.69 -4.33 -14.72
N GLN A 41 -4.70 -5.15 -14.41
CA GLN A 41 -6.09 -4.72 -14.18
C GLN A 41 -6.49 -4.72 -12.70
N ALA A 42 -5.58 -5.06 -11.79
CA ALA A 42 -5.91 -5.10 -10.37
C ALA A 42 -5.70 -3.73 -9.71
N GLU A 43 -6.69 -3.30 -8.93
CA GLU A 43 -6.60 -2.11 -8.10
C GLU A 43 -5.87 -2.46 -6.79
N PHE A 44 -4.73 -1.81 -6.55
CA PHE A 44 -3.95 -1.95 -5.33
C PHE A 44 -4.06 -0.67 -4.50
N LYS A 45 -4.32 -0.82 -3.20
CA LYS A 45 -4.41 0.28 -2.24
C LYS A 45 -3.42 0.07 -1.12
N ALA A 46 -2.59 1.09 -0.86
CA ALA A 46 -1.76 1.16 0.33
C ALA A 46 -2.50 1.91 1.45
N THR A 47 -2.51 1.33 2.65
CA THR A 47 -3.03 1.93 3.87
C THR A 47 -1.89 2.06 4.87
N TYR A 48 -1.78 3.20 5.54
CA TYR A 48 -0.80 3.41 6.61
C TYR A 48 -1.53 3.40 7.96
N GLN A 49 -1.19 2.46 8.84
CA GLN A 49 -1.80 2.28 10.17
C GLN A 49 -3.34 2.29 10.12
N GLY A 50 -3.93 1.63 9.11
CA GLY A 50 -5.38 1.57 8.92
C GLY A 50 -6.02 2.83 8.32
N LYS A 51 -5.26 3.88 8.05
CA LYS A 51 -5.72 5.05 7.27
C LYS A 51 -5.41 4.84 5.78
N ASN A 52 -6.39 5.07 4.92
CA ASN A 52 -6.16 5.10 3.47
C ASN A 52 -5.23 6.27 3.15
N VAL A 53 -4.02 5.96 2.68
CA VAL A 53 -3.14 6.98 2.13
C VAL A 53 -3.35 6.95 0.63
N ALA A 54 -3.88 8.03 0.07
CA ALA A 54 -3.99 8.17 -1.37
C ALA A 54 -2.59 7.97 -1.97
N HIS A 55 -2.45 6.94 -2.78
CA HIS A 55 -1.21 6.70 -3.50
C HIS A 55 -1.04 7.87 -4.47
N CYS A 56 -0.06 8.76 -4.23
CA CYS A 56 0.34 9.75 -5.23
C CYS A 56 0.98 9.01 -6.40
N GLY A 57 0.16 8.42 -7.28
CA GLY A 57 0.61 8.04 -8.61
C GLY A 57 0.88 9.32 -9.37
N ASP A 58 2.15 9.71 -9.51
CA ASP A 58 2.72 10.75 -10.40
C ASP A 58 2.00 12.11 -10.57
N GLY A 59 0.98 12.40 -9.75
CA GLY A 59 0.17 13.62 -9.81
C GLY A 59 -0.63 13.89 -8.53
N GLY A 60 -0.41 13.11 -7.47
CA GLY A 60 -0.99 13.37 -6.16
C GLY A 60 -0.23 14.49 -5.48
N ARG A 61 -0.86 15.67 -5.38
CA ARG A 61 -0.35 16.88 -4.71
C ARG A 61 0.36 16.54 -3.39
N PRO A 62 1.50 17.21 -3.09
CA PRO A 62 2.07 17.14 -1.76
C PRO A 62 1.02 17.62 -0.76
N LEU A 63 0.89 16.88 0.35
CA LEU A 63 0.18 17.36 1.53
C LEU A 63 1.03 18.50 2.09
N ASP A 64 0.49 19.71 1.98
CA ASP A 64 0.90 20.86 2.80
C ASP A 64 0.69 20.54 4.29
#